data_AF-A0ABD4ZXE6-F1
#
_entry.id   AF-A0ABD4ZXE6-F1
#
_cell.length_a   1.000
_cell.length_b   1.000
_cell.length_c   1.000
_cell.angle_alpha   90.00
_cell.angle_beta   90.00
_cell.angle_gamma   90.00
#
_symmetry.space_group_name_H-M   'P 1'
#
loop_
_entity.id
_entity.type
_entity.pdbx_description
1 polymer ?
#
loop_
_entity_poly.entity_id
_entity_poly.type
_entity_poly.pdbx_seq_one_letter_code
_entity_poly.pdbx_strand_id
1 'polypeptide(L)'
;MGYHTDFIGTFQIDRPVTKEVADLMKGLATTRRMKRNNTLLIEAGYGDCGIDGEFFCIDDGHYGQEIFLESVIDYNRPPATQPSLWCQWLLADDNQTIEWDMNEKFYSYVEWIQYLIDKILAPNGYYVNGQVAYRGEEFTDFGVIEVNNNKVTDHYQRFGDFFG
;
A
#
# COMPACT_ATOMS: atom_id res chain seq x y z
N MET A 1 11.71 -8.51 17.30
CA MET A 1 11.89 -7.12 17.73
C MET A 1 11.24 -6.23 16.70
N GLY A 2 10.47 -5.24 17.15
CA GLY A 2 9.64 -4.44 16.28
C GLY A 2 9.73 -2.97 16.51
N TYR A 3 9.73 -2.23 15.40
CA TYR A 3 9.77 -0.79 15.38
C TYR A 3 8.35 -0.30 15.13
N HIS A 4 7.83 0.41 16.10
CA HIS A 4 6.50 1.01 16.09
C HIS A 4 6.52 2.29 15.26
N THR A 5 5.47 2.56 14.49
CA THR A 5 5.31 3.84 13.79
C THR A 5 3.85 4.23 13.73
N ASP A 6 3.55 5.36 14.35
CA ASP A 6 2.22 5.96 14.35
C ASP A 6 2.05 6.88 13.14
N PHE A 7 0.85 6.91 12.57
CA PHE A 7 0.47 7.79 11.47
C PHE A 7 -0.77 8.62 11.83
N ILE A 8 -0.73 9.92 11.54
CA ILE A 8 -1.83 10.86 11.81
C ILE A 8 -2.09 11.71 10.56
N GLY A 9 -3.34 11.68 10.10
CA GLY A 9 -3.78 12.37 8.88
C GLY A 9 -4.30 11.38 7.86
N THR A 10 -4.71 11.89 6.70
CA THR A 10 -5.21 11.07 5.59
C THR A 10 -4.80 11.67 4.26
N PHE A 11 -4.82 10.85 3.21
CA PHE A 11 -4.82 11.32 1.84
C PHE A 11 -6.23 11.30 1.28
N GLN A 12 -6.49 12.20 0.35
CA GLN A 12 -7.77 12.41 -0.30
C GLN A 12 -7.61 12.21 -1.80
N ILE A 13 -8.44 11.35 -2.36
CA ILE A 13 -8.62 11.20 -3.79
C ILE A 13 -9.58 12.31 -4.26
N ASP A 14 -9.38 12.88 -5.44
CA ASP A 14 -10.18 13.99 -5.97
C ASP A 14 -11.69 13.71 -6.06
N ARG A 15 -12.06 12.43 -6.17
CA ARG A 15 -13.42 11.92 -6.17
C ARG A 15 -13.46 10.45 -5.71
N PRO A 16 -14.62 9.94 -5.27
CA PRO A 16 -14.77 8.51 -4.96
C PRO A 16 -14.37 7.62 -6.14
N VAL A 17 -13.62 6.56 -5.85
CA VAL A 17 -13.16 5.61 -6.86
C VAL A 17 -14.28 4.64 -7.28
N THR A 18 -14.12 4.00 -8.44
CA THR A 18 -15.05 2.96 -8.87
C THR A 18 -14.97 1.74 -7.94
N LYS A 19 -15.98 0.86 -8.04
CA LYS A 19 -16.02 -0.37 -7.24
C LYS A 19 -14.78 -1.24 -7.50
N GLU A 20 -14.35 -1.35 -8.74
CA GLU A 20 -13.21 -2.20 -9.14
C GLU A 20 -11.90 -1.69 -8.52
N VAL A 21 -11.68 -0.37 -8.53
CA VAL A 21 -10.52 0.25 -7.89
C VAL A 21 -10.60 0.12 -6.37
N ALA A 22 -11.79 0.33 -5.78
CA ALA A 22 -12.00 0.15 -4.35
C ALA A 22 -11.72 -1.28 -3.90
N ASP A 23 -12.24 -2.27 -4.60
CA ASP A 23 -12.04 -3.69 -4.31
C ASP A 23 -10.55 -4.06 -4.36
N LEU A 24 -9.82 -3.57 -5.38
CA LEU A 24 -8.38 -3.80 -5.51
C LEU A 24 -7.59 -3.14 -4.37
N MET A 25 -7.85 -1.85 -4.08
CA MET A 25 -7.14 -1.15 -3.00
C MET A 25 -7.40 -1.78 -1.63
N LYS A 26 -8.66 -2.10 -1.33
CA LYS A 26 -9.04 -2.78 -0.09
C LYS A 26 -8.41 -4.16 -0.02
N GLY A 27 -8.43 -4.94 -1.11
CA GLY A 27 -7.78 -6.25 -1.17
C GLY A 27 -6.27 -6.18 -0.97
N LEU A 28 -5.58 -5.16 -1.51
CA LEU A 28 -4.15 -4.97 -1.27
C LEU A 28 -3.83 -4.68 0.19
N ALA A 29 -4.73 -3.98 0.90
CA ALA A 29 -4.58 -3.70 2.33
C ALA A 29 -4.90 -4.90 3.22
N THR A 30 -5.84 -5.76 2.81
CA THR A 30 -6.28 -6.92 3.62
C THR A 30 -5.53 -8.21 3.34
N THR A 31 -4.78 -8.29 2.24
CA THR A 31 -4.02 -9.50 1.87
C THR A 31 -2.52 -9.33 2.01
N ARG A 32 -1.86 -10.42 2.35
CA ARG A 32 -0.41 -10.49 2.34
C ARG A 32 0.09 -10.59 0.90
N ARG A 33 1.06 -9.73 0.56
CA ARG A 33 1.69 -9.75 -0.76
C ARG A 33 2.73 -10.86 -0.83
N MET A 34 2.69 -11.64 -1.90
CA MET A 34 3.61 -12.76 -2.14
C MET A 34 3.88 -12.86 -3.63
N LYS A 35 5.12 -13.21 -4.00
CA LYS A 35 5.50 -13.46 -5.38
C LYS A 35 4.76 -14.71 -5.86
N ARG A 36 3.90 -14.54 -6.85
CA ARG A 36 3.07 -15.60 -7.43
C ARG A 36 3.37 -15.81 -8.92
N ASN A 37 3.08 -17.00 -9.41
CA ASN A 37 3.14 -17.34 -10.82
C ASN A 37 1.86 -16.86 -11.52
N ASN A 38 1.98 -15.77 -12.26
CA ASN A 38 0.84 -15.17 -12.96
C ASN A 38 0.25 -16.09 -14.05
N THR A 39 1.05 -16.95 -14.68
CA THR A 39 0.54 -17.92 -15.65
C THR A 39 -0.42 -18.91 -15.02
N LEU A 40 -0.09 -19.44 -13.83
CA LEU A 40 -0.99 -20.34 -13.09
C LEU A 40 -2.28 -19.63 -12.66
N LEU A 41 -2.20 -18.35 -12.29
CA LEU A 41 -3.38 -17.55 -11.94
C LEU A 41 -4.33 -17.37 -13.15
N ILE A 42 -3.77 -17.11 -14.33
CA ILE A 42 -4.54 -17.01 -15.57
C ILE A 42 -5.19 -18.35 -15.91
N GLU A 43 -4.44 -19.45 -15.85
CA GLU A 43 -4.93 -20.81 -16.13
C GLU A 43 -6.06 -21.24 -15.18
N ALA A 44 -6.00 -20.81 -13.92
CA ALA A 44 -7.05 -21.04 -12.93
C ALA A 44 -8.27 -20.12 -13.08
N GLY A 45 -8.24 -19.15 -14.01
CA GLY A 45 -9.36 -18.27 -14.31
C GLY A 45 -9.43 -16.98 -13.48
N TYR A 46 -8.36 -16.62 -12.75
CA TYR A 46 -8.29 -15.36 -12.01
C TYR A 46 -7.96 -14.15 -12.90
N GLY A 47 -7.61 -14.39 -14.17
CA GLY A 47 -7.19 -13.36 -15.10
C GLY A 47 -5.74 -12.94 -14.90
N ASP A 48 -5.30 -11.96 -15.70
CA ASP A 48 -3.95 -11.42 -15.61
C ASP A 48 -3.82 -10.55 -14.36
N CYS A 49 -3.07 -11.06 -13.38
CA CYS A 49 -2.83 -10.40 -12.10
C CYS A 49 -1.52 -9.59 -12.09
N GLY A 50 -0.95 -9.28 -13.25
CA GLY A 50 0.23 -8.43 -13.39
C GLY A 50 1.55 -9.12 -13.05
N ILE A 51 2.59 -8.32 -12.83
CA ILE A 51 3.95 -8.84 -12.60
C ILE A 51 3.97 -9.59 -11.27
N ASP A 52 4.40 -10.85 -11.31
CA ASP A 52 4.47 -11.70 -10.12
C ASP A 52 3.14 -11.82 -9.34
N GLY A 53 1.99 -11.58 -9.99
CA GLY A 53 0.68 -11.60 -9.34
C GLY A 53 0.39 -10.38 -8.45
N GLU A 54 1.00 -9.22 -8.74
CA GLU A 54 0.85 -7.97 -7.97
C GLU A 54 -0.59 -7.53 -7.70
N PHE A 55 -1.56 -7.91 -8.55
CA PHE A 55 -2.98 -7.57 -8.38
C PHE A 55 -3.84 -8.71 -7.84
N PHE A 56 -3.24 -9.87 -7.52
CA PHE A 56 -3.96 -10.96 -6.88
C PHE A 56 -4.17 -10.65 -5.39
N CYS A 57 -5.41 -10.38 -4.97
CA CYS A 57 -5.75 -9.91 -3.62
C CYS A 57 -7.07 -10.48 -3.09
N ILE A 58 -7.32 -11.77 -3.35
CA ILE A 58 -8.49 -12.47 -2.81
C ILE A 58 -8.17 -12.89 -1.37
N ASP A 59 -8.96 -12.42 -0.41
CA ASP A 59 -8.89 -12.83 0.97
C ASP A 59 -9.65 -14.16 1.18
N ASP A 60 -8.99 -15.09 1.86
CA ASP A 60 -9.48 -16.42 2.23
C ASP A 60 -9.81 -16.53 3.73
N GLY A 61 -9.77 -15.40 4.46
CA GLY A 61 -9.87 -15.37 5.92
C GLY A 61 -8.52 -15.56 6.62
N HIS A 62 -7.46 -15.79 5.85
CA HIS A 62 -6.08 -15.94 6.29
C HIS A 62 -5.16 -14.98 5.52
N TYR A 63 -5.65 -13.77 5.22
CA TYR A 63 -4.94 -12.72 4.50
C TYR A 63 -4.55 -13.12 3.07
N GLY A 64 -5.34 -14.00 2.43
CA GLY A 64 -5.09 -14.48 1.07
C GLY A 64 -3.84 -15.36 0.94
N GLN A 65 -3.39 -15.98 2.04
CA GLN A 65 -2.15 -16.74 2.09
C GLN A 65 -2.30 -18.20 1.71
N GLU A 66 -3.49 -18.76 1.86
CA GLU A 66 -3.81 -20.18 1.64
C GLU A 66 -4.56 -20.41 0.34
N ILE A 67 -5.10 -19.36 -0.27
CA ILE A 67 -5.74 -19.43 -1.57
C ILE A 67 -4.70 -19.66 -2.66
N PHE A 68 -4.95 -20.74 -3.41
CA PHE A 68 -4.19 -21.12 -4.61
C PHE A 68 -2.68 -21.17 -4.35
N LEU A 69 -2.28 -21.93 -3.32
CA LEU A 69 -0.90 -22.10 -2.84
C LEU A 69 0.07 -22.52 -3.95
N GLU A 70 -0.39 -23.28 -4.93
CA GLU A 70 0.39 -23.72 -6.09
C GLU A 70 0.96 -22.56 -6.92
N SER A 71 0.32 -21.38 -6.87
CA SER A 71 0.87 -20.19 -7.52
C SER A 71 1.99 -19.52 -6.74
N VAL A 72 2.14 -19.78 -5.43
CA VAL A 72 3.12 -19.07 -4.60
C VAL A 72 4.53 -19.55 -4.96
N ILE A 73 5.34 -18.64 -5.51
CA ILE A 73 6.74 -18.89 -5.87
C ILE A 73 7.64 -18.66 -4.66
N ASP A 74 7.41 -17.55 -3.96
CA ASP A 74 8.16 -17.19 -2.75
C ASP A 74 7.22 -16.53 -1.76
N TYR A 75 6.97 -17.25 -0.68
CA TYR A 75 6.08 -16.82 0.38
C TYR A 75 6.60 -15.55 1.05
N ASN A 76 7.90 -15.36 1.24
CA ASN A 76 8.45 -14.23 2.01
C ASN A 76 8.99 -13.09 1.15
N ARG A 77 8.62 -13.08 -0.13
CA ARG A 77 9.01 -12.02 -1.05
C ARG A 77 7.78 -11.45 -1.73
N PRO A 78 7.58 -10.13 -1.74
CA PRO A 78 6.48 -9.53 -2.48
C PRO A 78 6.71 -9.65 -3.99
N PRO A 79 5.68 -9.42 -4.81
CA PRO A 79 5.82 -9.14 -6.24
C PRO A 79 6.92 -8.10 -6.49
N ALA A 80 7.70 -8.24 -7.57
CA ALA A 80 8.88 -7.40 -7.80
C ALA A 80 8.60 -5.90 -7.92
N THR A 81 7.35 -5.52 -8.18
CA THR A 81 6.86 -4.14 -8.28
C THR A 81 6.36 -3.57 -6.96
N GLN A 82 6.13 -4.41 -5.94
CA GLN A 82 5.54 -4.02 -4.67
C GLN A 82 6.61 -3.78 -3.61
N PRO A 83 6.45 -2.76 -2.74
CA PRO A 83 7.49 -2.36 -1.80
C PRO A 83 7.79 -3.41 -0.72
N SER A 84 6.75 -4.03 -0.16
CA SER A 84 6.89 -4.97 0.95
C SER A 84 5.73 -5.99 0.98
N LEU A 85 5.69 -6.85 2.01
CA LEU A 85 4.67 -7.89 2.14
C LEU A 85 3.29 -7.38 2.58
N TRP A 86 3.23 -6.16 3.14
CA TRP A 86 2.03 -5.62 3.75
C TRP A 86 1.85 -4.17 3.35
N CYS A 87 0.73 -3.86 2.68
CA CYS A 87 0.28 -2.50 2.45
C CYS A 87 -0.70 -2.15 3.56
N GLN A 88 -0.47 -1.06 4.28
CA GLN A 88 -1.32 -0.65 5.39
C GLN A 88 -2.01 0.69 5.15
N TRP A 89 -1.93 1.19 3.91
CA TRP A 89 -2.82 2.22 3.42
C TRP A 89 -4.13 1.57 3.03
N LEU A 90 -5.18 1.85 3.80
CA LEU A 90 -6.53 1.38 3.61
C LEU A 90 -7.36 2.48 2.94
N LEU A 91 -8.16 2.08 1.94
CA LEU A 91 -9.22 2.94 1.41
C LEU A 91 -10.44 2.86 2.33
N ALA A 92 -10.89 4.00 2.83
CA ALA A 92 -12.07 4.11 3.70
C ALA A 92 -13.38 3.76 2.96
N ASP A 93 -14.49 3.71 3.70
CA ASP A 93 -15.80 3.35 3.18
C ASP A 93 -16.43 4.40 2.25
N ASP A 94 -15.94 5.64 2.29
CA ASP A 94 -16.32 6.69 1.34
C ASP A 94 -15.72 6.49 -0.07
N ASN A 95 -14.84 5.49 -0.22
CA ASN A 95 -14.06 5.19 -1.44
C ASN A 95 -13.24 6.40 -1.94
N GLN A 96 -12.86 7.32 -1.05
CA GLN A 96 -12.17 8.55 -1.41
C GLN A 96 -11.01 8.87 -0.45
N THR A 97 -11.13 8.47 0.81
CA THR A 97 -10.11 8.70 1.83
C THR A 97 -9.17 7.51 1.94
N ILE A 98 -7.86 7.77 1.95
CA ILE A 98 -6.81 6.78 2.23
C ILE A 98 -6.24 7.07 3.61
N GLU A 99 -6.28 6.09 4.49
CA GLU A 99 -5.83 6.20 5.88
C GLU A 99 -4.96 5.00 6.28
N TRP A 100 -4.19 5.15 7.35
CA TRP A 100 -3.44 4.04 7.92
C TRP A 100 -4.39 3.10 8.66
N ASP A 101 -4.23 1.79 8.45
CA ASP A 101 -5.08 0.76 9.04
C ASP A 101 -4.86 0.52 10.55
N MET A 102 -3.97 1.31 11.19
CA MET A 102 -3.59 1.22 12.60
C MET A 102 -2.85 -0.06 13.01
N ASN A 103 -2.51 -0.94 12.06
CA ASN A 103 -1.75 -2.14 12.36
C ASN A 103 -0.25 -1.87 12.34
N GLU A 104 0.51 -2.84 12.82
CA GLU A 104 1.96 -2.80 12.78
C GLU A 104 2.60 -4.09 12.26
N LYS A 105 3.79 -4.01 11.66
CA LYS A 105 4.60 -2.81 11.41
C LYS A 105 4.46 -2.37 9.97
N PHE A 106 4.44 -1.06 9.73
CA PHE A 106 4.31 -0.54 8.37
C PHE A 106 5.66 -0.21 7.73
N TYR A 107 6.28 -1.20 7.07
CA TYR A 107 7.49 -0.94 6.30
C TYR A 107 7.18 -0.34 4.93
N SER A 108 8.05 0.56 4.48
CA SER A 108 8.00 1.17 3.15
C SER A 108 6.70 1.94 2.89
N TYR A 109 6.22 2.65 3.92
CA TYR A 109 4.96 3.39 3.86
C TYR A 109 4.96 4.48 2.77
N VAL A 110 6.10 5.14 2.52
CA VAL A 110 6.23 6.14 1.44
C VAL A 110 6.15 5.48 0.06
N GLU A 111 6.88 4.38 -0.13
CA GLU A 111 6.88 3.63 -1.39
C GLU A 111 5.52 2.98 -1.65
N TRP A 112 4.79 2.59 -0.61
CA TRP A 112 3.44 2.04 -0.73
C TRP A 112 2.44 3.08 -1.24
N ILE A 113 2.41 4.30 -0.70
CA ILE A 113 1.51 5.32 -1.22
C ILE A 113 1.87 5.70 -2.67
N GLN A 114 3.18 5.76 -2.98
CA GLN A 114 3.65 5.99 -4.35
C GLN A 114 3.22 4.86 -5.30
N TYR A 115 3.33 3.60 -4.87
CA TYR A 115 2.88 2.44 -5.65
C TYR A 115 1.39 2.50 -5.96
N LEU A 116 0.54 2.79 -4.95
CA LEU A 116 -0.90 2.89 -5.13
C LEU A 116 -1.27 4.00 -6.14
N ILE A 117 -0.55 5.12 -6.06
CA ILE A 117 -0.72 6.22 -7.02
C ILE A 117 -0.31 5.78 -8.43
N ASP A 118 0.90 5.26 -8.60
CA ASP A 118 1.48 4.99 -9.93
C ASP A 118 0.83 3.81 -10.66
N LYS A 119 0.40 2.78 -9.91
CA LYS A 119 -0.11 1.54 -10.48
C LYS A 119 -1.62 1.47 -10.56
N ILE A 120 -2.33 2.23 -9.72
CA ILE A 120 -3.78 2.09 -9.58
C ILE A 120 -4.47 3.43 -9.82
N LEU A 121 -4.16 4.46 -9.05
CA LEU A 121 -4.97 5.68 -9.05
C LEU A 121 -4.71 6.57 -10.27
N ALA A 122 -3.45 6.91 -10.56
CA ALA A 122 -3.10 7.77 -11.68
C ALA A 122 -3.46 7.16 -13.04
N PRO A 123 -3.22 5.85 -13.31
CA PRO A 123 -3.67 5.21 -14.56
C PRO A 123 -5.20 5.23 -14.75
N ASN A 124 -5.97 5.27 -13.66
CA ASN A 124 -7.43 5.39 -13.68
C ASN A 124 -7.93 6.85 -13.64
N GLY A 125 -7.02 7.84 -13.74
CA GLY A 125 -7.37 9.26 -13.85
C GLY A 125 -7.79 9.92 -12.54
N TYR A 126 -7.30 9.40 -11.42
CA TYR A 126 -7.51 9.97 -10.08
C TYR A 126 -6.30 10.80 -9.64
N TYR A 127 -6.57 11.81 -8.81
CA TYR A 127 -5.54 12.66 -8.21
C TYR A 127 -5.60 12.60 -6.70
N VAL A 128 -4.46 12.34 -6.07
CA VAL A 128 -4.31 12.23 -4.63
C VAL A 128 -3.64 13.48 -4.09
N ASN A 129 -4.16 13.97 -2.97
CA ASN A 129 -3.61 15.09 -2.22
C ASN A 129 -3.74 14.83 -0.72
N GLY A 130 -2.85 15.39 0.09
CA GLY A 130 -2.98 15.34 1.55
C GLY A 130 -1.64 15.20 2.24
N GLN A 131 -1.69 15.16 3.55
CA GLN A 131 -0.52 15.06 4.40
C GLN A 131 -0.79 14.06 5.52
N VAL A 132 0.17 13.17 5.74
CA VAL A 132 0.16 12.23 6.87
C VAL A 132 1.46 12.43 7.64
N ALA A 133 1.34 12.87 8.89
CA ALA A 133 2.45 12.89 9.82
C ALA A 133 2.74 11.47 10.29
N TYR A 134 4.01 11.13 10.46
CA TYR A 134 4.43 9.87 11.06
C TYR A 134 5.41 10.10 12.20
N ARG A 135 5.43 9.15 13.13
CA ARG A 135 6.36 9.14 14.26
C ARG A 135 6.76 7.71 14.61
N GLY A 136 8.05 7.43 14.48
CA GLY A 136 8.68 6.21 14.96
C GLY A 136 9.02 6.26 16.45
N GLU A 137 9.68 5.20 16.93
CA GLU A 137 10.07 5.06 18.35
C GLU A 137 11.17 6.04 18.77
N GLU A 138 12.05 6.44 17.85
CA GLU A 138 13.11 7.41 18.15
C GLU A 138 12.57 8.84 18.08
N PHE A 139 13.00 9.70 19.02
CA PHE A 139 12.57 11.10 19.07
C PHE A 139 12.84 11.89 17.78
N THR A 140 13.79 11.43 16.98
CA THR A 140 14.19 12.05 15.71
C THR A 140 13.55 11.40 14.49
N ASP A 141 12.82 10.31 14.67
CA ASP A 141 12.18 9.61 13.57
C ASP A 141 10.74 10.08 13.43
N PHE A 142 10.58 11.26 12.84
CA PHE A 142 9.27 11.80 12.54
C PHE A 142 9.36 12.67 11.30
N GLY A 143 8.22 12.81 10.64
CA GLY A 143 8.13 13.58 9.42
C GLY A 143 6.71 13.69 8.93
N VAL A 144 6.56 14.21 7.72
CA VAL A 144 5.28 14.32 7.04
C VAL A 144 5.43 13.81 5.63
N ILE A 145 4.60 12.83 5.28
CA ILE A 145 4.40 12.41 3.89
C ILE A 145 3.40 13.39 3.30
N GLU A 146 3.82 14.13 2.29
CA GLU A 146 2.96 15.01 1.51
C GLU A 146 2.71 14.40 0.14
N VAL A 147 1.44 14.34 -0.26
CA VAL A 147 1.05 14.09 -1.64
C VAL A 147 0.42 15.35 -2.19
N ASN A 148 0.98 15.84 -3.30
CA ASN A 148 0.43 16.97 -4.04
C ASN A 148 0.28 16.57 -5.50
N ASN A 149 -0.96 16.47 -5.97
CA ASN A 149 -1.29 16.12 -7.34
C ASN A 149 -0.54 14.86 -7.83
N ASN A 150 -0.68 13.76 -7.09
CA ASN A 150 0.02 12.47 -7.31
C ASN A 150 1.55 12.48 -7.11
N LYS A 151 2.14 13.59 -6.71
CA LYS A 151 3.57 13.63 -6.37
C LYS A 151 3.76 13.42 -4.88
N VAL A 152 4.39 12.31 -4.49
CA VAL A 152 4.75 12.01 -3.10
C VAL A 152 6.07 12.68 -2.75
N THR A 153 6.13 13.34 -1.60
CA THR A 153 7.33 13.93 -1.01
C THR A 153 7.36 13.56 0.47
N ASP A 154 8.48 13.02 0.94
CA ASP A 154 8.71 12.77 2.35
C ASP A 154 9.52 13.92 2.95
N HIS A 155 8.90 14.68 3.84
CA HIS A 155 9.53 15.76 4.60
C HIS A 155 10.08 15.20 5.91
N TYR A 156 11.08 14.32 5.81
CA TYR A 156 11.80 13.80 6.96
C TYR A 156 12.59 14.92 7.64
N GLN A 157 12.35 15.16 8.92
CA GLN A 157 13.12 16.16 9.67
C GLN A 157 14.34 15.53 10.30
N ARG A 158 15.54 16.00 9.92
CA ARG A 158 16.76 15.66 10.64
C ARG A 158 16.96 16.67 11.77
N PHE A 159 17.41 16.19 12.92
CA PHE A 159 17.72 17.02 14.10
C PHE A 159 18.66 18.22 13.80
N GLY A 160 19.47 18.13 12.73
CA GLY A 160 20.35 19.21 12.28
C GLY A 160 19.61 20.45 11.74
N ASP A 161 18.35 20.31 11.33
CA ASP A 161 17.60 21.40 10.70
C ASP A 161 17.01 22.39 11.72
N PHE A 162 17.03 22.05 13.02
CA PHE A 162 16.50 22.90 14.12
C PHE A 162 17.54 23.85 14.73
N PHE A 163 18.83 23.66 14.45
CA PHE A 163 19.92 24.46 15.00
C PHE A 163 20.78 25.15 13.93
N GLY A 164 20.22 25.34 12.73
CA GLY A 164 20.81 26.14 11.65
C GLY A 164 20.66 27.64 11.87
#